data_AF-A0A9E5ZI92-F1
#
_entry.id   AF-A0A9E5ZI92-F1
#
_cell.length_a   1.000
_cell.length_b   1.000
_cell.length_c   1.000
_cell.angle_alpha   90.00
_cell.angle_beta   90.00
_cell.angle_gamma   90.00
#
_symmetry.space_group_name_H-M   'P 1'
#
loop_
_entity.id
_entity.type
_entity.pdbx_description
1 polymer ?
#
loop_
_entity_poly.entity_id
_entity_poly.type
_entity_poly.pdbx_seq_one_letter_code
_entity_poly.pdbx_strand_id
1 'polypeptide(L)'
;MRNLIMFLLLCSLMSVYSQDIESIKHSDTIYLFFKHKKGEVVNLGPNKINSRINRASYYRFILKDSSFNSPKTKTYFEFRRNNYLDFDDYSVNKLADVKVVKKCFLRKKKEQIVTLDFIKRNMGSTKKEILSFYYEVLNNRTKTFYLIDSNEIKKRKIILREVKWNIFSNDLEDTDDMEEIIIK
;
A
#
# COMPACT_ATOMS: atom_id res chain seq x y z
N MET A 1 1.41 -45.58 17.07
CA MET A 1 0.70 -44.88 15.96
C MET A 1 -0.18 -43.72 16.43
N ARG A 2 -0.82 -43.79 17.61
CA ARG A 2 -1.68 -42.72 18.15
C ARG A 2 -1.00 -41.34 18.26
N ASN A 3 0.29 -41.30 18.58
CA ASN A 3 1.05 -40.04 18.68
C ASN A 3 1.40 -39.43 17.31
N LEU A 4 1.44 -40.24 16.24
CA LEU A 4 1.73 -39.78 14.88
C LEU A 4 0.54 -38.98 14.31
N ILE A 5 -0.69 -39.43 14.59
CA ILE A 5 -1.94 -38.77 14.17
C ILE A 5 -2.06 -37.39 14.84
N MET A 6 -1.69 -37.27 16.12
CA MET A 6 -1.74 -35.98 16.83
C MET A 6 -0.74 -34.97 16.27
N PHE A 7 0.44 -35.43 15.85
CA PHE A 7 1.46 -34.58 15.22
C PHE A 7 1.01 -34.10 13.83
N LEU A 8 0.42 -34.99 13.02
CA LEU A 8 -0.18 -34.66 11.71
C LEU A 8 -1.34 -33.65 11.84
N LEU A 9 -2.18 -33.78 12.86
CA LEU A 9 -3.24 -32.82 13.16
C LEU A 9 -2.68 -31.44 13.54
N LEU A 10 -1.59 -31.39 14.32
CA LEU A 10 -0.91 -30.14 14.66
C LEU A 10 -0.28 -29.46 13.43
N CYS A 11 0.30 -30.23 12.52
CA CYS A 11 0.87 -29.73 11.26
C CYS A 11 -0.22 -29.23 10.30
N SER A 12 -1.42 -29.82 10.29
CA SER A 12 -2.53 -29.32 9.46
C SER A 12 -3.09 -27.97 9.94
N LEU A 13 -2.93 -27.66 11.22
CA LEU A 13 -3.25 -26.34 11.80
C LEU A 13 -2.18 -25.29 11.49
N MET A 14 -0.97 -25.73 11.12
CA MET A 14 0.09 -24.89 10.55
C MET A 14 -0.19 -24.61 9.06
N SER A 15 -1.44 -24.38 8.68
CA SER A 15 -1.75 -23.79 7.38
C SER A 15 -0.96 -22.47 7.33
N VAL A 16 0.12 -22.51 6.55
CA VAL A 16 1.00 -21.38 6.31
C VAL A 16 0.09 -20.31 5.74
N TYR A 17 -0.28 -19.34 6.59
CA TYR A 17 -1.09 -18.19 6.23
C TYR A 17 -0.26 -17.29 5.32
N SER A 18 -0.05 -17.74 4.09
CA SER A 18 0.39 -16.90 3.01
C SER A 18 -0.82 -16.07 2.60
N GLN A 19 -0.67 -14.75 2.67
CA GLN A 19 -1.66 -13.85 2.13
C GLN A 19 -1.73 -14.05 0.61
N ASP A 20 -2.88 -14.47 0.10
CA ASP A 20 -3.10 -14.68 -1.32
C ASP A 20 -3.21 -13.34 -2.06
N ILE A 21 -2.44 -13.18 -3.13
CA ILE A 21 -2.47 -11.99 -3.98
C ILE A 21 -3.83 -11.80 -4.64
N GLU A 22 -4.54 -12.90 -4.95
CA GLU A 22 -5.83 -12.87 -5.63
C GLU A 22 -6.89 -12.17 -4.78
N SER A 23 -6.83 -12.40 -3.46
CA SER A 23 -7.71 -11.72 -2.50
C SER A 23 -7.52 -10.19 -2.50
N ILE A 24 -6.31 -9.69 -2.76
CA ILE A 24 -6.05 -8.25 -2.91
C ILE A 24 -6.56 -7.74 -4.25
N LYS A 25 -6.28 -8.46 -5.33
CA LYS A 25 -6.69 -8.10 -6.70
C LYS A 25 -8.20 -7.88 -6.80
N HIS A 26 -9.00 -8.74 -6.16
CA HIS A 26 -10.46 -8.62 -6.18
C HIS A 26 -11.04 -7.70 -5.09
N SER A 27 -10.24 -7.21 -4.17
CA SER A 27 -10.74 -6.39 -3.07
C SER A 27 -10.99 -4.94 -3.50
N ASP A 28 -12.21 -4.42 -3.32
CA ASP A 28 -12.51 -2.99 -3.53
C ASP A 28 -11.80 -2.07 -2.53
N THR A 29 -11.34 -2.60 -1.40
CA THR A 29 -10.65 -1.84 -0.36
C THR A 29 -9.32 -2.47 0.01
N ILE A 30 -8.25 -1.69 -0.02
CA ILE A 30 -6.91 -2.13 0.39
C ILE A 30 -6.48 -1.36 1.64
N TYR A 31 -5.92 -2.07 2.62
CA TYR A 31 -5.40 -1.49 3.85
C TYR A 31 -3.88 -1.51 3.85
N LEU A 32 -3.26 -0.35 3.82
CA LEU A 32 -1.81 -0.20 3.76
C LEU A 32 -1.26 -0.13 5.18
N PHE A 33 -0.53 -1.15 5.60
CA PHE A 33 0.00 -1.21 6.96
C PHE A 33 1.46 -0.73 7.00
N PHE A 34 1.66 0.45 7.57
CA PHE A 34 2.93 1.16 7.66
C PHE A 34 3.54 0.96 9.05
N LYS A 35 4.68 0.29 9.11
CA LYS A 35 5.39 -0.13 10.34
C LYS A 35 6.53 0.82 10.73
N HIS A 36 6.90 1.79 9.89
CA HIS A 36 8.06 2.67 10.07
C HIS A 36 9.40 1.91 10.17
N LYS A 37 9.53 0.81 9.41
CA LYS A 37 10.77 0.04 9.32
C LYS A 37 11.63 0.49 8.13
N LYS A 38 12.84 -0.08 7.99
CA LYS A 38 13.72 0.19 6.84
C LYS A 38 12.97 -0.02 5.51
N GLY A 39 13.00 1.01 4.67
CA GLY A 39 12.29 1.04 3.38
C GLY A 39 10.88 1.61 3.45
N GLU A 40 10.42 2.08 4.62
CA GLU A 40 9.16 2.79 4.78
C GLU A 40 9.48 4.22 5.24
N VAL A 41 9.17 5.21 4.40
CA VAL A 41 9.49 6.63 4.67
C VAL A 41 8.22 7.47 4.67
N VAL A 42 8.10 8.38 5.65
CA VAL A 42 7.05 9.40 5.68
C VAL A 42 7.69 10.76 5.42
N ASN A 43 7.27 11.40 4.33
CA ASN A 43 7.66 12.76 4.02
C ASN A 43 6.48 13.69 4.24
N LEU A 44 6.73 14.85 4.84
CA LEU A 44 5.73 15.88 4.97
C LEU A 44 5.90 16.86 3.80
N GLY A 45 4.82 17.17 3.09
CA GLY A 45 4.83 18.13 1.99
C GLY A 45 5.32 19.51 2.40
N PRO A 46 5.68 20.38 1.45
CA PRO A 46 6.13 21.73 1.77
C PRO A 46 5.05 22.48 2.57
N ASN A 47 5.45 23.18 3.62
CA ASN A 47 4.58 24.12 4.33
C ASN A 47 4.25 25.26 3.36
N LYS A 48 3.06 25.26 2.74
CA LYS A 48 2.57 26.48 2.09
C LYS A 48 2.09 27.45 3.17
N ILE A 49 2.66 28.65 3.14
CA ILE A 49 2.53 29.71 4.17
C ILE A 49 1.08 30.25 4.28
N ASN A 50 0.18 29.95 3.33
CA ASN A 50 -1.24 30.34 3.38
C ASN A 50 -2.19 29.22 3.87
N SER A 51 -2.14 29.00 5.19
CA SER A 51 -3.20 28.72 6.19
C SER A 51 -4.53 27.99 5.91
N ARG A 52 -4.83 27.38 4.75
CA ARG A 52 -6.07 26.55 4.61
C ARG A 52 -5.90 25.16 4.02
N ILE A 53 -4.75 24.87 3.41
CA ILE A 53 -4.47 23.54 2.86
C ILE A 53 -3.59 22.81 3.89
N ASN A 54 -4.18 21.83 4.59
CA ASN A 54 -3.44 20.99 5.52
C ASN A 54 -2.24 20.33 4.81
N ARG A 55 -1.13 20.23 5.54
CA ARG A 55 0.12 19.67 5.03
C ARG A 55 -0.09 18.22 4.59
N ALA A 56 0.06 17.96 3.29
CA ALA A 56 0.01 16.61 2.77
C ALA A 56 1.13 15.76 3.41
N SER A 57 0.83 14.50 3.74
CA SER A 57 1.81 13.53 4.22
C SER A 57 1.95 12.43 3.17
N TYR A 58 3.17 12.08 2.80
CA TYR A 58 3.49 11.13 1.75
C TYR A 58 4.13 9.90 2.39
N TYR A 59 3.44 8.77 2.30
CA TYR A 59 3.88 7.48 2.83
C TYR A 59 4.47 6.67 1.68
N ARG A 60 5.76 6.31 1.78
CA ARG A 60 6.50 5.66 0.70
C ARG A 60 6.99 4.29 1.10
N PHE A 61 6.73 3.31 0.26
CA PHE A 61 7.33 1.98 0.29
C PHE A 61 8.46 1.93 -0.74
N ILE A 62 9.71 1.93 -0.27
CA ILE A 62 10.93 1.87 -1.08
C ILE A 62 11.22 0.40 -1.43
N LEU A 63 11.23 0.12 -2.73
CA LEU A 63 11.19 -1.24 -3.28
C LEU A 63 12.60 -1.78 -3.52
N LYS A 64 13.43 -1.03 -4.24
CA LYS A 64 14.87 -1.29 -4.44
C LYS A 64 15.62 0.04 -4.47
N ASP A 65 16.88 0.02 -4.02
CA ASP A 65 17.80 1.16 -4.06
C ASP A 65 18.67 1.16 -5.34
N SER A 66 18.57 0.15 -6.19
CA SER A 66 19.42 0.02 -7.38
C SER A 66 18.93 -1.10 -8.31
N SER A 67 18.16 -0.80 -9.36
CA SER A 67 17.99 -1.76 -10.47
C SER A 67 17.84 -1.12 -11.85
N PHE A 68 18.20 0.14 -12.00
CA PHE A 68 18.07 0.87 -13.26
C PHE A 68 19.35 1.57 -13.69
N ASN A 69 20.50 0.87 -13.69
CA ASN A 69 21.80 1.40 -14.15
C ASN A 69 22.23 2.79 -13.62
N SER A 70 21.52 3.32 -12.64
CA SER A 70 21.61 4.68 -12.15
C SER A 70 21.51 4.60 -10.63
N PRO A 71 22.63 4.78 -9.90
CA PRO A 71 22.66 4.72 -8.44
C PRO A 71 21.88 5.86 -7.75
N LYS A 72 21.05 6.60 -8.47
CA LYS A 72 20.28 7.76 -7.99
C LYS A 72 18.77 7.58 -8.05
N THR A 73 18.25 6.52 -8.70
CA THR A 73 16.79 6.35 -8.86
C THR A 73 16.25 5.30 -7.90
N LYS A 74 15.31 5.73 -7.05
CA LYS A 74 14.59 4.88 -6.11
C LYS A 74 13.22 4.60 -6.67
N THR A 75 12.89 3.33 -6.90
CA THR A 75 11.51 2.93 -7.18
C THR A 75 10.76 2.86 -5.87
N TYR A 76 9.68 3.61 -5.76
CA TYR A 76 8.82 3.59 -4.60
C TYR A 76 7.34 3.67 -4.96
N PHE A 77 6.55 3.17 -4.04
CA PHE A 77 5.11 3.24 -4.04
C PHE A 77 4.69 4.31 -3.03
N GLU A 78 4.01 5.37 -3.50
CA GLU A 78 3.65 6.53 -2.69
C GLU A 78 2.15 6.63 -2.46
N PHE A 79 1.79 6.87 -1.19
CA PHE A 79 0.42 7.11 -0.78
C PHE A 79 0.33 8.49 -0.13
N ARG A 80 -0.48 9.35 -0.74
CA ARG A 80 -0.71 10.72 -0.29
C ARG A 80 -1.89 10.75 0.67
N ARG A 81 -1.61 11.17 1.90
CA ARG A 81 -2.60 11.57 2.90
C ARG A 81 -2.80 13.07 2.85
N ASN A 82 -4.05 13.49 2.71
CA ASN A 82 -4.46 14.89 2.77
C ASN A 82 -5.89 14.98 3.33
N ASN A 83 -6.36 16.18 3.69
CA ASN A 83 -7.74 16.38 4.13
C ASN A 83 -8.76 16.15 3.00
N TYR A 84 -8.34 16.38 1.75
CA TYR A 84 -9.13 16.21 0.53
C TYR A 84 -8.31 15.32 -0.41
N LEU A 85 -8.92 14.32 -1.04
CA LEU A 85 -8.17 13.38 -1.87
C LEU A 85 -7.66 14.03 -3.15
N ASP A 86 -8.40 15.00 -3.69
CA ASP A 86 -8.05 15.81 -4.86
C ASP A 86 -8.74 17.20 -4.84
N PHE A 87 -8.59 17.93 -5.96
CA PHE A 87 -9.13 19.28 -6.12
C PHE A 87 -10.65 19.29 -6.24
N ASP A 88 -11.24 18.24 -6.81
CA ASP A 88 -12.70 18.13 -6.95
C ASP A 88 -13.33 17.97 -5.57
N ASP A 89 -12.81 17.06 -4.75
CA ASP A 89 -13.19 16.90 -3.34
C ASP A 89 -13.05 18.22 -2.55
N TYR A 90 -11.96 18.98 -2.78
CA TYR A 90 -11.78 20.29 -2.16
C TYR A 90 -12.86 21.30 -2.58
N SER A 91 -13.20 21.36 -3.87
CA SER A 91 -14.18 22.31 -4.43
C SER A 91 -15.59 22.14 -3.83
N VAL A 92 -15.93 20.91 -3.46
CA VAL A 92 -17.23 20.56 -2.82
C VAL A 92 -17.10 20.33 -1.31
N ASN A 93 -15.95 20.65 -0.72
CA ASN A 93 -15.64 20.46 0.69
C ASN A 93 -15.86 19.02 1.21
N LYS A 94 -15.58 18.01 0.38
CA LYS A 94 -15.65 16.59 0.73
C LYS A 94 -14.33 16.13 1.36
N LEU A 95 -14.36 15.91 2.67
CA LEU A 95 -13.19 15.43 3.40
C LEU A 95 -12.89 13.96 3.09
N ALA A 96 -11.60 13.62 3.07
CA ALA A 96 -11.11 12.24 3.03
C ALA A 96 -11.59 11.47 4.25
N ASP A 97 -11.98 10.21 4.06
CA ASP A 97 -12.62 9.41 5.10
C ASP A 97 -11.62 9.01 6.21
N VAL A 98 -12.08 9.06 7.46
CA VAL A 98 -11.31 8.68 8.64
C VAL A 98 -12.16 7.80 9.54
N LYS A 99 -11.71 6.55 9.77
CA LYS A 99 -12.40 5.58 10.62
C LYS A 99 -11.59 5.23 11.85
N VAL A 100 -12.27 5.01 12.98
CA VAL A 100 -11.64 4.47 14.18
C VAL A 100 -12.17 3.07 14.42
N VAL A 101 -11.30 2.07 14.39
CA VAL A 101 -11.66 0.65 14.53
C VAL A 101 -10.92 -0.02 15.69
N LYS A 102 -11.46 -1.14 16.17
CA LYS A 102 -10.83 -1.96 17.21
C LYS A 102 -9.64 -2.75 16.63
N LYS A 103 -8.61 -3.04 17.43
CA LYS A 103 -7.41 -3.79 17.00
C LYS A 103 -7.71 -5.16 16.37
N CYS A 104 -8.80 -5.81 16.76
CA CYS A 104 -9.25 -7.06 16.13
C CYS A 104 -9.55 -6.93 14.62
N PHE A 105 -9.72 -5.71 14.13
CA PHE A 105 -9.85 -5.40 12.70
C PHE A 105 -8.70 -5.96 11.87
N LEU A 106 -7.45 -5.84 12.36
CA LEU A 106 -6.28 -6.37 11.65
C LEU A 106 -6.38 -7.87 11.39
N ARG A 107 -6.94 -8.62 12.35
CA ARG A 107 -7.16 -10.06 12.19
C ARG A 107 -8.29 -10.36 11.19
N LYS A 108 -9.37 -9.59 11.24
CA LYS A 108 -10.55 -9.76 10.37
C LYS A 108 -10.27 -9.37 8.91
N LYS A 109 -9.32 -8.46 8.69
CA LYS A 109 -9.01 -7.85 7.39
C LYS A 109 -7.61 -8.19 6.90
N LYS A 110 -6.97 -9.22 7.49
CA LYS A 110 -5.58 -9.62 7.21
C LYS A 110 -5.30 -9.84 5.72
N GLU A 111 -6.25 -10.42 4.99
CA GLU A 111 -6.13 -10.72 3.56
C GLU A 111 -6.17 -9.46 2.70
N GLN A 112 -6.76 -8.37 3.21
CA GLN A 112 -6.85 -7.07 2.55
C GLN A 112 -5.71 -6.12 2.96
N ILE A 113 -4.78 -6.56 3.82
CA ILE A 113 -3.70 -5.71 4.36
C ILE A 113 -2.42 -5.84 3.54
N VAL A 114 -2.01 -4.78 2.87
CA VAL A 114 -0.77 -4.71 2.11
C VAL A 114 0.34 -4.11 2.98
N THR A 115 1.48 -4.79 3.05
CA THR A 115 2.71 -4.34 3.73
C THR A 115 3.86 -4.24 2.73
N LEU A 116 4.96 -3.57 3.10
CA LEU A 116 6.18 -3.57 2.28
C LEU A 116 6.68 -5.00 1.98
N ASP A 117 6.57 -5.93 2.93
CA ASP A 117 6.98 -7.33 2.74
C ASP A 117 6.08 -8.05 1.75
N PHE A 118 4.77 -7.80 1.81
CA PHE A 118 3.83 -8.34 0.83
C PHE A 118 4.22 -7.89 -0.58
N ILE A 119 4.50 -6.59 -0.75
CA ILE A 119 4.86 -6.05 -2.06
C ILE A 119 6.16 -6.68 -2.57
N LYS A 120 7.23 -6.69 -1.75
CA LYS A 120 8.52 -7.25 -2.14
C LYS A 120 8.46 -8.73 -2.52
N ARG A 121 7.56 -9.49 -1.93
CA ARG A 121 7.36 -10.92 -2.26
C ARG A 121 6.61 -11.15 -3.56
N ASN A 122 5.77 -10.21 -3.99
CA ASN A 122 4.81 -10.42 -5.09
C ASN A 122 5.12 -9.59 -6.35
N MET A 123 5.85 -8.48 -6.23
CA MET A 123 6.05 -7.51 -7.31
C MET A 123 7.07 -7.95 -8.39
N GLY A 124 7.73 -9.10 -8.20
CA GLY A 124 8.83 -9.54 -9.06
C GLY A 124 10.08 -8.65 -8.91
N SER A 125 11.00 -8.75 -9.86
CA SER A 125 12.29 -8.06 -9.82
C SER A 125 12.59 -7.17 -11.02
N THR A 126 11.85 -7.31 -12.12
CA THR A 126 12.01 -6.56 -13.37
C THR A 126 11.04 -5.37 -13.46
N LYS A 127 11.35 -4.37 -14.30
CA LYS A 127 10.45 -3.23 -14.60
C LYS A 127 9.03 -3.71 -14.94
N LYS A 128 8.95 -4.70 -15.83
CA LYS A 128 7.71 -5.24 -16.36
C LYS A 128 6.87 -5.91 -15.27
N GLU A 129 7.48 -6.70 -14.39
CA GLU A 129 6.77 -7.32 -13.26
C GLU A 129 6.30 -6.28 -12.25
N ILE A 130 7.11 -5.24 -12.00
CA ILE A 130 6.72 -4.12 -11.13
C ILE A 130 5.50 -3.39 -11.69
N LEU A 131 5.50 -3.13 -12.99
CA LEU A 131 4.40 -2.51 -13.71
C LEU A 131 3.16 -3.41 -13.74
N SER A 132 3.29 -4.71 -14.01
CA SER A 132 2.18 -5.67 -13.97
C SER A 132 1.57 -5.74 -12.57
N PHE A 133 2.39 -5.87 -11.52
CA PHE A 133 1.91 -5.83 -10.14
C PHE A 133 1.16 -4.52 -9.86
N TYR A 134 1.70 -3.38 -10.34
CA TYR A 134 1.01 -2.11 -10.21
C TYR A 134 -0.37 -2.14 -10.86
N TYR A 135 -0.47 -2.50 -12.15
CA TYR A 135 -1.74 -2.44 -12.87
C TYR A 135 -2.77 -3.42 -12.35
N GLU A 136 -2.36 -4.64 -12.02
CA GLU A 136 -3.26 -5.70 -11.60
C GLU A 136 -3.72 -5.58 -10.14
N VAL A 137 -2.85 -5.05 -9.27
CA VAL A 137 -3.09 -5.08 -7.82
C VAL A 137 -3.47 -3.69 -7.29
N LEU A 138 -2.84 -2.63 -7.79
CA LEU A 138 -2.91 -1.29 -7.21
C LEU A 138 -3.62 -0.26 -8.11
N ASN A 139 -3.52 -0.33 -9.43
CA ASN A 139 -4.06 0.67 -10.36
C ASN A 139 -5.49 0.38 -10.83
N ASN A 140 -6.37 0.01 -9.91
CA ASN A 140 -7.78 -0.03 -10.24
C ASN A 140 -8.42 1.27 -9.73
N ARG A 141 -8.92 2.09 -10.66
CA ARG A 141 -9.54 3.41 -10.38
C ARG A 141 -10.70 3.35 -9.39
N THR A 142 -11.26 2.17 -9.14
CA THR A 142 -12.37 1.95 -8.21
C THR A 142 -11.92 1.59 -6.78
N LYS A 143 -10.65 1.25 -6.56
CA LYS A 143 -10.20 0.79 -5.24
C LYS A 143 -10.02 1.95 -4.26
N THR A 144 -10.51 1.74 -3.03
CA THR A 144 -10.28 2.64 -1.90
C THR A 144 -9.07 2.17 -1.09
N PHE A 145 -8.16 3.08 -0.79
CA PHE A 145 -6.98 2.80 0.02
C PHE A 145 -7.12 3.44 1.40
N TYR A 146 -6.97 2.64 2.46
CA TYR A 146 -6.85 3.14 3.82
C TYR A 146 -5.44 2.88 4.35
N LEU A 147 -4.81 3.91 4.88
CA LEU A 147 -3.57 3.81 5.61
C LEU A 147 -3.80 3.42 7.07
N ILE A 148 -3.00 2.48 7.55
CA ILE A 148 -2.84 2.10 8.96
C ILE A 148 -1.41 2.42 9.37
N ASP A 149 -1.24 3.52 10.10
CA ASP A 149 0.06 3.92 10.65
C ASP A 149 0.27 3.27 12.02
N SER A 150 1.32 2.45 12.18
CA SER A 150 1.60 1.75 13.44
C SER A 150 1.82 2.71 14.62
N ASN A 151 2.34 3.91 14.36
CA ASN A 151 2.56 4.93 15.40
C ASN A 151 1.26 5.61 15.84
N GLU A 152 0.18 5.52 15.05
CA GLU A 152 -1.15 6.03 15.39
C GLU A 152 -2.02 5.00 16.15
N ILE A 153 -1.54 3.76 16.36
CA ILE A 153 -2.26 2.73 17.11
C ILE A 153 -2.16 2.98 18.62
N LYS A 154 -3.27 3.30 19.28
CA LYS A 154 -3.32 3.62 20.72
C LYS A 154 -4.39 2.81 21.45
N LYS A 155 -4.07 2.27 22.63
CA LYS A 155 -5.04 1.67 23.58
C LYS A 155 -6.11 0.77 22.90
N ARG A 156 -5.69 -0.10 21.97
CA ARG A 156 -6.52 -1.04 21.18
C ARG A 156 -7.40 -0.41 20.07
N LYS A 157 -7.24 0.86 19.77
CA LYS A 157 -7.88 1.53 18.63
C LYS A 157 -6.87 1.75 17.51
N ILE A 158 -7.35 1.68 16.28
CA ILE A 158 -6.61 1.93 15.05
C ILE A 158 -7.34 3.03 14.30
N ILE A 159 -6.60 4.01 13.80
CA ILE A 159 -7.12 5.04 12.91
C ILE A 159 -6.84 4.59 11.48
N LEU A 160 -7.89 4.48 10.68
CA LEU A 160 -7.82 4.26 9.25
C LEU A 160 -7.98 5.63 8.57
N ARG A 161 -7.06 5.98 7.68
CA ARG A 161 -7.16 7.24 6.93
C ARG A 161 -7.18 6.93 5.45
N GLU A 162 -8.18 7.42 4.74
CA GLU A 162 -8.22 7.30 3.30
C GLU A 162 -7.04 8.04 2.68
N VAL A 163 -6.40 7.42 1.71
CA VAL A 163 -5.23 7.97 1.01
C VAL A 163 -5.40 7.81 -0.48
N LYS A 164 -4.86 8.77 -1.23
CA LYS A 164 -4.76 8.65 -2.69
C LYS A 164 -3.42 8.05 -3.03
N TRP A 165 -3.44 7.04 -3.87
CA TRP A 165 -2.22 6.51 -4.46
C TRP A 165 -1.65 7.49 -5.48
N ASN A 166 -0.32 7.64 -5.50
CA ASN A 166 0.42 8.31 -6.58
C ASN A 166 1.60 7.42 -6.99
N ILE A 167 1.80 7.20 -8.28
CA ILE A 167 3.11 6.76 -8.78
C ILE A 167 3.96 7.99 -8.98
N PHE A 168 5.15 7.97 -8.38
CA PHE A 168 6.28 8.74 -8.87
C PHE A 168 7.42 7.77 -9.13
N SER A 169 7.70 7.53 -10.40
CA SER A 169 8.92 6.88 -10.84
C SER A 169 9.53 7.78 -11.89
N ASN A 170 10.70 8.34 -11.58
CA ASN A 170 11.48 9.10 -12.55
C ASN A 170 11.86 8.26 -13.78
N ASP A 171 11.70 6.92 -13.73
CA ASP A 171 12.08 5.97 -14.78
C ASP A 171 10.86 5.33 -15.50
N LEU A 172 9.63 5.75 -15.21
CA LEU A 172 8.41 5.24 -15.89
C LEU A 172 7.78 6.26 -16.85
N GLU A 173 8.39 7.45 -17.00
CA GLU A 173 7.92 8.51 -17.89
C GLU A 173 8.40 8.33 -19.35
N ASP A 174 9.17 7.28 -19.67
CA ASP A 174 9.39 6.88 -21.06
C ASP A 174 8.09 6.24 -21.59
N THR A 175 7.28 7.08 -22.23
CA THR A 175 5.90 6.83 -22.66
C THR A 175 5.74 5.69 -23.68
N ASP A 176 6.81 5.29 -24.35
CA ASP A 176 6.74 4.28 -25.43
C ASP A 176 6.51 2.85 -24.90
N ASP A 177 6.98 2.52 -23.69
CA ASP A 177 6.75 1.20 -23.07
C ASP A 177 5.34 1.04 -22.48
N MET A 178 4.60 2.14 -22.29
CA MET A 178 3.32 2.15 -21.59
C MET A 178 2.14 1.73 -22.50
N GLU A 179 2.23 1.99 -23.80
CA GLU A 179 1.19 1.59 -24.76
C GLU A 179 1.15 0.08 -24.99
N GLU A 180 2.30 -0.61 -24.95
CA GLU A 180 2.37 -2.04 -25.26
C GLU A 180 1.75 -2.93 -24.15
N ILE A 181 1.73 -2.47 -22.90
CA ILE A 181 1.14 -3.21 -21.77
C ILE A 181 -0.39 -3.04 -21.69
N ILE A 182 -0.93 -1.95 -22.26
CA ILE A 182 -2.38 -1.65 -22.19
C ILE A 182 -3.18 -2.40 -23.28
N ILE A 183 -2.52 -2.96 -24.31
CA ILE A 183 -3.17 -3.56 -25.49
C ILE A 183 -3.35 -5.10 -25.40
N LYS A 184 -3.09 -5.74 -24.25
CA LYS A 184 -3.37 -7.18 -24.04
C LYS A 184 -4.25 -7.43 -22.84
#